data_AF-A0AAQ5BGM3-F1
#
_entry.id   AF-A0AAQ5BGM3-F1
#
_cell.length_a   1.000
_cell.length_b   1.000
_cell.length_c   1.000
_cell.angle_alpha   90.00
_cell.angle_beta   90.00
_cell.angle_gamma   90.00
#
_symmetry.space_group_name_H-M   'P 1'
#
loop_
_entity.id
_entity.type
_entity.pdbx_description
1 polymer ?
#
loop_
_entity_poly.entity_id
_entity_poly.type
_entity_poly.pdbx_seq_one_letter_code
_entity_poly.pdbx_strand_id
1 'polypeptide(L)'
;MAAASYDQLLKQVEALKMENSNLRQELEDNSNHLTKLETEASNMKEVLKQLQGSIEDEAMASSGQIDLLERLKELNLDSSNFPGVKLRSKMSLRSYGSREGSVSSRSGECSPVPMGSFPRRGFVNGSRESTGYLEELEKERSLLLADLDKEEKEKDWYYAQLQNLTKRIDSLPLTENFSLQTDMTRRQLEYEARQIRVAMEEQLGTCQDMEKRAQRRIARIQQIEKDILRIRQLLQSQATEAERSSQNKHETGSHDAERQNEGQGVGEINMATSGNGQGSTTRMDHETASVLSSSSTHSAPRRLTSHLGTKVEMVYSLLSMLGTHDKDDMSRTLLAMSSSQDSCISMRQSGCLPLLIQLLHGNDKDSVLLGNSRGSKEARARASAALHNIIHSQPDDKRGRREIRVLHLLEQIRAYCETCWEWQEAHEPGMDQDKNPMPAPVEHQICPAVCVLMKLSFDEEHRHAMNELGGLQAIAELLQVDCEMYGLTNDHYSITLRRYAGMALTNLTFGDVANKATLCSMKGCMRALVAQLKSESEDLQQVIASVLRNLSWRADVNSKKTLREVGSVKALMECALEVKKANPKREQLSTNFITTLKIS
;
A
#
# COMPACT_ATOMS: atom_id res chain seq x y z
N MET A 1 4.63 15.07 64.13
CA MET A 1 3.99 13.81 63.72
C MET A 1 3.29 13.23 64.93
N ALA A 2 1.96 13.17 64.92
CA ALA A 2 1.20 12.53 65.99
C ALA A 2 1.37 11.01 65.85
N ALA A 3 1.83 10.34 66.91
CA ALA A 3 1.91 8.88 66.93
C ALA A 3 0.48 8.30 66.94
N ALA A 4 0.17 7.44 65.98
CA ALA A 4 -1.11 6.72 65.95
C ALA A 4 -1.24 5.88 67.23
N SER A 5 -2.42 5.87 67.85
CA SER A 5 -2.64 5.06 69.05
C SER A 5 -2.57 3.57 68.70
N TYR A 6 -2.16 2.75 69.67
CA TYR A 6 -2.04 1.29 69.52
C TYR A 6 -3.33 0.65 68.96
N ASP A 7 -4.50 1.13 69.38
CA ASP A 7 -5.80 0.64 68.90
C ASP A 7 -6.05 0.94 67.41
N GLN A 8 -5.52 2.05 66.90
CA GLN A 8 -5.64 2.43 65.50
C GLN A 8 -4.75 1.56 64.60
N LEU A 9 -3.55 1.22 65.08
CA LEU A 9 -2.67 0.24 64.46
C LEU A 9 -3.29 -1.16 64.44
N LEU A 10 -3.94 -1.58 65.53
CA LEU A 10 -4.60 -2.90 65.60
C LEU A 10 -5.70 -3.04 64.54
N LYS A 11 -6.56 -2.01 64.41
CA LYS A 11 -7.61 -1.96 63.39
C LYS A 11 -7.04 -1.98 61.96
N GLN A 12 -5.92 -1.29 61.74
CA GLN A 12 -5.27 -1.28 60.42
C GLN A 12 -4.67 -2.65 60.08
N VAL A 13 -4.11 -3.37 61.05
CA VAL A 13 -3.61 -4.73 60.86
C VAL A 13 -4.75 -5.71 60.57
N GLU A 14 -5.90 -5.57 61.24
CA GLU A 14 -7.10 -6.38 60.95
C GLU A 14 -7.65 -6.11 59.55
N ALA A 15 -7.73 -4.85 59.13
CA ALA A 15 -8.14 -4.48 57.78
C ALA A 15 -7.19 -5.06 56.71
N LEU A 16 -5.88 -4.94 56.93
CA LEU A 16 -4.87 -5.51 56.03
C LEU A 16 -4.95 -7.05 55.99
N LYS A 17 -5.27 -7.72 57.10
CA LYS A 17 -5.47 -9.18 57.11
C LYS A 17 -6.68 -9.59 56.29
N MET A 18 -7.78 -8.84 56.40
CA MET A 18 -8.99 -9.08 55.60
C MET A 18 -8.71 -8.87 54.11
N GLU A 19 -8.01 -7.79 53.75
CA GLU A 19 -7.61 -7.50 52.38
C GLU A 19 -6.67 -8.58 51.82
N ASN A 20 -5.70 -9.04 52.61
CA ASN A 20 -4.79 -10.12 52.20
C ASN A 20 -5.55 -11.45 51.97
N SER A 21 -6.57 -11.72 52.79
CA SER A 21 -7.44 -12.88 52.59
C SER A 21 -8.24 -12.77 51.30
N ASN A 22 -8.79 -11.59 51.01
CA ASN A 22 -9.54 -11.35 49.78
C ASN A 22 -8.66 -11.48 48.54
N LEU A 23 -7.46 -10.89 48.57
CA LEU A 23 -6.48 -11.00 47.48
C LEU A 23 -6.03 -12.44 47.23
N ARG A 24 -5.89 -13.26 48.28
CA ARG A 24 -5.60 -14.69 48.11
C ARG A 24 -6.72 -15.44 47.42
N GLN A 25 -7.97 -15.13 47.78
CA GLN A 25 -9.14 -15.73 47.14
C GLN A 25 -9.21 -15.32 45.66
N GLU A 26 -9.04 -14.04 45.34
CA GLU A 26 -9.01 -13.56 43.95
C GLU A 26 -7.88 -14.19 43.14
N LEU A 27 -6.71 -14.41 43.75
CA LEU A 27 -5.59 -15.07 43.09
C LEU A 27 -5.89 -16.55 42.79
N GLU A 28 -6.56 -17.24 43.72
CA GLU A 28 -7.01 -18.62 43.54
C GLU A 28 -8.09 -18.73 42.46
N ASP A 29 -9.05 -17.81 42.43
CA ASP A 29 -10.09 -17.74 41.41
C ASP A 29 -9.49 -17.46 40.02
N ASN A 30 -8.50 -16.56 39.93
CA ASN A 30 -7.76 -16.29 38.70
C ASN A 30 -6.93 -17.50 38.26
N SER A 31 -6.30 -18.22 39.19
CA SER A 31 -5.58 -19.45 38.88
C SER A 31 -6.53 -20.51 38.31
N ASN A 32 -7.72 -20.67 38.90
CA ASN A 32 -8.73 -21.60 38.42
C ASN A 32 -9.26 -21.19 37.03
N HIS A 33 -9.39 -19.90 36.76
CA HIS A 33 -9.80 -19.40 35.44
C HIS A 33 -8.72 -19.65 34.39
N LEU A 34 -7.44 -19.46 34.74
CA LEU A 34 -6.32 -19.75 33.84
C LEU A 34 -6.29 -21.24 33.46
N THR A 35 -6.45 -22.14 34.42
CA THR A 35 -6.52 -23.59 34.15
C THR A 35 -7.66 -23.94 33.19
N LYS A 36 -8.82 -23.27 33.31
CA LYS A 36 -9.93 -23.47 32.36
C LYS A 36 -9.56 -23.02 30.94
N LEU A 37 -8.93 -21.85 30.81
CA LEU A 37 -8.46 -21.37 29.51
C LEU A 37 -7.40 -22.30 28.90
N GLU A 38 -6.49 -22.85 29.71
CA GLU A 38 -5.51 -23.85 29.26
C GLU A 38 -6.19 -25.14 28.76
N THR A 39 -7.25 -25.59 29.44
CA THR A 39 -8.04 -26.75 28.97
C THR A 39 -8.81 -26.45 27.69
N GLU A 40 -9.41 -25.27 27.54
CA GLU A 40 -10.09 -24.84 26.31
C GLU A 40 -9.11 -24.73 25.13
N ALA A 41 -7.92 -24.18 25.36
CA ALA A 41 -6.86 -24.10 24.36
C ALA A 41 -6.37 -25.49 23.94
N SER A 42 -6.26 -26.42 24.90
CA SER A 42 -5.88 -27.81 24.62
C SER A 42 -6.95 -28.54 23.79
N ASN A 43 -8.23 -28.33 24.10
CA ASN A 43 -9.34 -28.87 23.30
C ASN A 43 -9.35 -28.30 21.88
N MET A 44 -9.14 -26.98 21.72
CA MET A 44 -9.05 -26.38 20.38
C MET A 44 -7.87 -26.92 19.58
N LYS A 45 -6.72 -27.15 20.22
CA LYS A 45 -5.57 -27.79 19.59
C LYS A 45 -5.89 -29.21 19.10
N GLU A 46 -6.68 -29.96 19.84
CA GLU A 46 -7.12 -31.30 19.44
C GLU A 46 -8.10 -31.26 18.26
N VAL A 47 -9.06 -30.33 18.27
CA VAL A 47 -9.96 -30.08 17.13
C VAL A 47 -9.18 -29.71 15.87
N LEU A 48 -8.18 -28.83 15.98
CA LEU A 48 -7.32 -28.46 14.85
C LEU A 48 -6.52 -29.65 14.33
N LYS A 49 -6.01 -30.51 15.22
CA LYS A 49 -5.32 -31.75 14.82
C LYS A 49 -6.26 -32.73 14.12
N GLN A 50 -7.52 -32.80 14.56
CA GLN A 50 -8.54 -33.65 13.94
C GLN A 50 -8.97 -33.11 12.57
N LEU A 51 -9.10 -31.79 12.42
CA LEU A 51 -9.34 -31.15 11.13
C LEU A 51 -8.16 -31.33 10.18
N GLN A 52 -6.92 -31.23 10.66
CA GLN A 52 -5.73 -31.51 9.86
C GLN A 52 -5.71 -32.96 9.39
N GLY A 53 -6.01 -33.93 10.27
CA GLY A 53 -6.13 -35.34 9.89
C GLY A 53 -7.26 -35.58 8.88
N SER A 54 -8.42 -34.92 9.05
CA SER A 54 -9.53 -35.02 8.10
C SER A 54 -9.19 -34.47 6.72
N ILE A 55 -8.37 -33.41 6.64
CA ILE A 55 -7.89 -32.85 5.36
C ILE A 55 -6.87 -33.79 4.70
N GLU A 56 -6.00 -34.42 5.48
CA GLU A 56 -5.05 -35.43 4.98
C GLU A 56 -5.77 -36.70 4.48
N ASP A 57 -6.83 -37.13 5.17
CA ASP A 57 -7.69 -38.25 4.77
C ASP A 57 -8.53 -37.92 3.52
N GLU A 58 -9.08 -36.70 3.41
CA GLU A 58 -9.77 -36.24 2.18
C GLU A 58 -8.80 -36.09 1.00
N ALA A 59 -7.55 -35.67 1.24
CA ALA A 59 -6.52 -35.63 0.21
C ALA A 59 -6.18 -37.04 -0.30
N MET A 60 -6.07 -38.03 0.59
CA MET A 60 -5.86 -39.44 0.21
C MET A 60 -7.08 -40.05 -0.51
N ALA A 61 -8.31 -39.72 -0.10
CA ALA A 61 -9.53 -40.15 -0.77
C ALA A 61 -9.66 -39.51 -2.18
N SER A 62 -9.25 -38.25 -2.35
CA SER A 62 -9.23 -37.56 -3.64
C SER A 62 -8.25 -38.19 -4.63
N SER A 63 -7.13 -38.76 -4.13
CA SER A 63 -6.16 -39.50 -4.96
C SER A 63 -6.76 -40.77 -5.57
N GLY A 64 -7.64 -41.47 -4.84
CA GLY A 64 -8.37 -42.63 -5.36
C GLY A 64 -9.49 -42.27 -6.35
N GLN A 65 -10.06 -41.08 -6.19
CA GLN A 65 -11.13 -40.58 -7.07
C GLN A 65 -10.58 -40.07 -8.41
N ILE A 66 -9.33 -39.58 -8.43
CA ILE A 66 -8.59 -39.19 -9.64
C ILE A 66 -8.30 -40.42 -10.53
N ASP A 67 -7.93 -41.56 -9.93
CA ASP A 67 -7.63 -42.81 -10.63
C ASP A 67 -8.89 -43.44 -11.27
N LEU A 68 -10.05 -43.25 -10.62
CA LEU A 68 -11.36 -43.68 -11.14
C LEU A 68 -11.88 -42.75 -12.24
N LEU A 69 -11.57 -41.44 -12.16
CA LEU A 69 -11.88 -40.46 -13.21
C LEU A 69 -11.00 -40.62 -14.46
N GLU A 70 -9.77 -41.15 -14.29
CA GLU A 70 -8.86 -41.45 -15.39
C GLU A 70 -9.32 -42.70 -16.16
N ARG A 71 -9.81 -43.74 -15.47
CA ARG A 71 -10.46 -44.92 -16.09
C ARG A 71 -11.78 -44.61 -16.82
N LEU A 72 -12.57 -43.65 -16.33
CA LEU A 72 -13.81 -43.23 -17.02
C LEU A 72 -13.55 -42.37 -18.27
N LYS A 73 -12.36 -41.77 -18.41
CA LYS A 73 -11.95 -41.04 -19.61
C LYS A 73 -11.54 -41.93 -20.78
N GLU A 74 -11.16 -43.18 -20.54
CA GLU A 74 -10.72 -44.11 -21.60
C GLU A 74 -11.87 -44.74 -22.39
N LEU A 75 -13.13 -44.61 -21.93
CA LEU A 75 -14.28 -45.28 -22.53
C LEU A 75 -15.24 -44.39 -23.33
N ASN A 76 -14.94 -43.10 -23.53
CA ASN A 76 -15.89 -42.17 -24.17
C ASN A 76 -15.22 -41.27 -25.22
N LEU A 77 -14.93 -41.87 -26.37
CA LEU A 77 -14.68 -41.17 -27.64
C LEU A 77 -15.73 -41.65 -28.63
N ASP A 78 -16.84 -40.92 -28.74
CA ASP A 78 -17.50 -40.60 -30.02
C ASP A 78 -18.71 -39.65 -29.83
N SER A 79 -18.93 -38.79 -30.83
CA SER A 79 -20.11 -37.94 -31.11
C SER A 79 -20.22 -36.50 -30.52
N SER A 80 -19.69 -35.54 -31.31
CA SER A 80 -20.31 -34.31 -31.87
C SER A 80 -21.03 -33.22 -31.02
N ASN A 81 -20.53 -31.97 -31.19
CA ASN A 81 -21.16 -30.62 -31.22
C ASN A 81 -20.87 -29.58 -30.09
N PHE A 82 -19.86 -28.70 -30.34
CA PHE A 82 -19.76 -27.22 -30.15
C PHE A 82 -20.15 -26.48 -28.83
N PRO A 83 -19.57 -25.28 -28.50
CA PRO A 83 -18.25 -25.09 -27.89
C PRO A 83 -18.28 -24.35 -26.52
N GLY A 84 -17.26 -24.57 -25.67
CA GLY A 84 -16.97 -23.76 -24.47
C GLY A 84 -15.58 -24.08 -23.92
N VAL A 85 -14.62 -23.17 -24.12
CA VAL A 85 -13.17 -23.41 -23.96
C VAL A 85 -12.74 -23.40 -22.49
N LYS A 86 -12.20 -24.54 -22.02
CA LYS A 86 -11.31 -24.65 -20.86
C LYS A 86 -9.87 -24.36 -21.30
N LEU A 87 -9.21 -23.39 -20.66
CA LEU A 87 -7.78 -23.12 -20.83
C LEU A 87 -6.95 -24.26 -20.21
N ARG A 88 -6.04 -24.81 -21.00
CA ARG A 88 -5.16 -25.93 -20.66
C ARG A 88 -3.82 -25.38 -20.18
N SER A 89 -3.52 -25.57 -18.90
CA SER A 89 -2.17 -25.34 -18.36
C SER A 89 -1.29 -26.57 -18.65
N LYS A 90 -0.09 -26.35 -19.20
CA LYS A 90 0.96 -27.37 -19.35
C LYS A 90 2.18 -26.90 -18.56
N MET A 91 2.43 -27.52 -17.41
CA MET A 91 3.77 -27.64 -16.84
C MET A 91 4.16 -29.11 -16.86
N SER A 92 5.34 -29.40 -17.39
CA SER A 92 5.98 -30.72 -17.32
C SER A 92 7.35 -30.51 -16.67
N LEU A 93 7.50 -31.07 -15.47
CA LEU A 93 8.77 -31.21 -14.80
C LEU A 93 8.87 -32.67 -14.39
N ARG A 94 9.91 -33.38 -14.87
CA ARG A 94 10.54 -34.45 -14.10
C ARG A 94 11.95 -34.75 -14.61
N SER A 95 12.77 -35.04 -13.60
CA SER A 95 14.21 -35.20 -13.53
C SER A 95 14.60 -36.67 -13.36
N TYR A 96 15.91 -36.94 -13.47
CA TYR A 96 16.75 -38.10 -13.06
C TYR A 96 17.06 -39.16 -14.14
N GLY A 97 18.32 -39.61 -14.37
CA GLY A 97 19.61 -39.26 -13.75
C GLY A 97 20.82 -40.09 -14.28
N SER A 98 22.04 -39.77 -13.76
CA SER A 98 23.33 -40.52 -13.67
C SER A 98 23.98 -41.13 -14.93
N ARG A 99 25.32 -41.20 -15.16
CA ARG A 99 26.55 -41.04 -14.34
C ARG A 99 27.78 -40.83 -15.27
N GLU A 100 28.78 -40.12 -14.74
CA GLU A 100 30.25 -40.18 -14.98
C GLU A 100 30.91 -39.83 -16.35
N GLY A 101 31.88 -38.90 -16.30
CA GLY A 101 32.90 -38.70 -17.34
C GLY A 101 33.58 -37.32 -17.33
N SER A 102 34.71 -37.19 -16.65
CA SER A 102 35.59 -36.01 -16.54
C SER A 102 36.02 -35.35 -17.87
N VAL A 103 36.10 -34.00 -17.95
CA VAL A 103 37.35 -33.18 -18.03
C VAL A 103 37.09 -31.71 -18.41
N SER A 104 37.83 -30.81 -17.74
CA SER A 104 38.36 -29.51 -18.19
C SER A 104 37.48 -28.24 -18.28
N SER A 105 37.74 -27.35 -17.30
CA SER A 105 38.13 -25.93 -17.46
C SER A 105 37.27 -24.97 -18.32
N ARG A 106 36.50 -24.09 -17.68
CA ARG A 106 36.76 -22.63 -17.57
C ARG A 106 35.50 -21.82 -17.19
N SER A 107 35.73 -20.90 -16.27
CA SER A 107 34.90 -19.83 -15.74
C SER A 107 34.82 -18.60 -16.67
N GLY A 108 33.78 -17.77 -16.48
CA GLY A 108 33.72 -16.35 -16.90
C GLY A 108 32.44 -16.05 -17.70
N GLU A 109 31.42 -15.46 -17.09
CA GLU A 109 31.19 -14.01 -16.97
C GLU A 109 30.76 -13.31 -18.27
N CYS A 110 29.63 -12.64 -18.14
CA CYS A 110 28.96 -11.84 -19.15
C CYS A 110 29.51 -10.41 -19.08
N SER A 111 30.04 -9.90 -20.19
CA SER A 111 30.05 -8.47 -20.50
C SER A 111 30.27 -8.21 -22.00
N PRO A 112 29.83 -7.04 -22.50
CA PRO A 112 29.32 -6.86 -23.86
C PRO A 112 30.36 -6.28 -24.82
N VAL A 113 30.38 -6.73 -26.08
CA VAL A 113 31.05 -6.02 -27.18
C VAL A 113 30.48 -6.49 -28.55
N PRO A 114 30.77 -5.79 -29.67
CA PRO A 114 30.00 -4.70 -30.24
C PRO A 114 29.23 -5.12 -31.51
N MET A 115 28.25 -4.30 -31.92
CA MET A 115 27.70 -4.32 -33.28
C MET A 115 28.83 -4.11 -34.30
N GLY A 116 29.25 -5.19 -34.94
CA GLY A 116 30.27 -5.21 -35.96
C GLY A 116 29.72 -5.62 -37.32
N SER A 117 29.71 -4.65 -38.22
CA SER A 117 30.01 -4.78 -39.66
C SER A 117 29.09 -5.65 -40.54
N PHE A 118 28.23 -4.95 -41.28
CA PHE A 118 27.67 -5.38 -42.56
C PHE A 118 28.78 -5.89 -43.50
N PRO A 119 28.63 -7.05 -44.16
CA PRO A 119 29.46 -7.36 -45.30
C PRO A 119 28.97 -6.52 -46.49
N ARG A 120 29.81 -5.58 -46.93
CA ARG A 120 29.74 -5.03 -48.29
C ARG A 120 29.96 -6.19 -49.27
N ARG A 121 28.89 -6.81 -49.75
CA ARG A 121 28.93 -7.67 -50.93
C ARG A 121 28.75 -6.79 -52.16
N GLY A 122 29.68 -6.93 -53.12
CA GLY A 122 29.78 -6.11 -54.31
C GLY A 122 28.50 -6.14 -55.15
N PHE A 123 28.12 -4.96 -55.62
CA PHE A 123 27.07 -4.72 -56.60
C PHE A 123 27.42 -5.41 -57.92
N VAL A 124 26.88 -6.61 -58.15
CA VAL A 124 26.88 -7.24 -59.48
C VAL A 124 25.56 -8.03 -59.69
N ASN A 125 24.42 -7.32 -59.59
CA ASN A 125 23.10 -7.59 -60.20
C ASN A 125 21.97 -6.93 -59.37
N GLY A 126 21.95 -5.59 -59.34
CA GLY A 126 21.21 -4.80 -58.35
C GLY A 126 19.67 -4.78 -58.44
N SER A 127 19.05 -5.16 -59.57
CA SER A 127 17.58 -5.04 -59.71
C SER A 127 16.82 -6.21 -59.08
N ARG A 128 17.27 -7.45 -59.29
CA ARG A 128 16.56 -8.66 -58.83
C ARG A 128 16.71 -8.92 -57.33
N GLU A 129 17.86 -8.57 -56.76
CA GLU A 129 18.16 -8.70 -55.32
C GLU A 129 17.47 -7.61 -54.49
N SER A 130 17.36 -6.37 -55.02
CA SER A 130 16.64 -5.27 -54.35
C SER A 130 15.13 -5.50 -54.26
N THR A 131 14.54 -6.17 -55.27
CA THR A 131 13.12 -6.56 -55.24
C THR A 131 12.85 -7.65 -54.21
N GLY A 132 13.73 -8.66 -54.09
CA GLY A 132 13.59 -9.71 -53.06
C GLY A 132 13.73 -9.17 -51.64
N TYR A 133 14.67 -8.25 -51.42
CA TYR A 133 14.86 -7.59 -50.12
C TYR A 133 13.68 -6.67 -49.73
N LEU A 134 13.05 -6.00 -50.71
CA LEU A 134 11.82 -5.24 -50.49
C LEU A 134 10.68 -6.15 -49.99
N GLU A 135 10.51 -7.32 -50.62
CA GLU A 135 9.47 -8.29 -50.24
C GLU A 135 9.71 -8.85 -48.83
N GLU A 136 10.97 -9.09 -48.46
CA GLU A 136 11.34 -9.50 -47.09
C GLU A 136 10.98 -8.44 -46.05
N LEU A 137 11.27 -7.17 -46.32
CA LEU A 137 10.91 -6.05 -45.45
C LEU A 137 9.38 -5.88 -45.33
N GLU A 138 8.64 -6.04 -46.43
CA GLU A 138 7.16 -5.98 -46.42
C GLU A 138 6.54 -7.15 -45.63
N LYS A 139 7.13 -8.35 -45.74
CA LYS A 139 6.76 -9.51 -44.91
C LYS A 139 7.06 -9.26 -43.43
N GLU A 140 8.24 -8.76 -43.09
CA GLU A 140 8.62 -8.43 -41.71
C GLU A 140 7.68 -7.38 -41.11
N ARG A 141 7.36 -6.31 -41.84
CA ARG A 141 6.39 -5.28 -41.41
C ARG A 141 5.02 -5.89 -41.13
N SER A 142 4.55 -6.76 -42.02
CA SER A 142 3.24 -7.41 -41.90
C SER A 142 3.18 -8.33 -40.68
N LEU A 143 4.25 -9.09 -40.42
CA LEU A 143 4.37 -9.94 -39.22
C LEU A 143 4.38 -9.12 -37.92
N LEU A 144 5.15 -8.03 -37.87
CA LEU A 144 5.21 -7.16 -36.68
C LEU A 144 3.87 -6.49 -36.36
N LEU A 145 3.12 -6.09 -37.39
CA LEU A 145 1.76 -5.56 -37.23
C LEU A 145 0.79 -6.64 -36.73
N ALA A 146 0.87 -7.85 -37.27
CA ALA A 146 0.04 -8.97 -36.82
C ALA A 146 0.32 -9.36 -35.36
N ASP A 147 1.58 -9.35 -34.94
CA ASP A 147 1.97 -9.61 -33.55
C ASP A 147 1.48 -8.52 -32.59
N LEU A 148 1.53 -7.25 -33.00
CA LEU A 148 0.97 -6.14 -32.22
C LEU A 148 -0.55 -6.26 -32.07
N ASP A 149 -1.27 -6.50 -33.16
CA ASP A 149 -2.73 -6.68 -33.16
C ASP A 149 -3.15 -7.90 -32.32
N LYS A 150 -2.39 -8.99 -32.38
CA LYS A 150 -2.63 -10.17 -31.54
C LYS A 150 -2.45 -9.86 -30.05
N GLU A 151 -1.33 -9.25 -29.68
CA GLU A 151 -1.05 -8.90 -28.27
C GLU A 151 -2.07 -7.87 -27.74
N GLU A 152 -2.52 -6.94 -28.59
CA GLU A 152 -3.57 -5.98 -28.24
C GLU A 152 -4.94 -6.64 -28.02
N LYS A 153 -5.33 -7.58 -28.87
CA LYS A 153 -6.57 -8.37 -28.68
C LYS A 153 -6.55 -9.20 -27.40
N GLU A 154 -5.41 -9.82 -27.08
CA GLU A 154 -5.23 -10.58 -25.84
C GLU A 154 -5.31 -9.65 -24.62
N LYS A 155 -4.67 -8.48 -24.68
CA LYS A 155 -4.76 -7.43 -23.66
C LYS A 155 -6.20 -6.95 -23.45
N ASP A 156 -6.91 -6.64 -24.53
CA ASP A 156 -8.30 -6.18 -24.47
C ASP A 156 -9.24 -7.23 -23.88
N TRP A 157 -8.98 -8.51 -24.15
CA TRP A 157 -9.72 -9.62 -23.55
C TRP A 157 -9.57 -9.64 -22.02
N TYR A 158 -8.35 -9.51 -21.49
CA TYR A 158 -8.11 -9.44 -20.03
C TYR A 158 -8.76 -8.19 -19.41
N TYR A 159 -8.61 -7.03 -20.04
CA TYR A 159 -9.22 -5.79 -19.53
C TYR A 159 -10.75 -5.85 -19.54
N ALA A 160 -11.37 -6.46 -20.55
CA ALA A 160 -12.82 -6.65 -20.59
C ALA A 160 -13.31 -7.52 -19.42
N GLN A 161 -12.58 -8.59 -19.07
CA GLN A 161 -12.90 -9.42 -17.91
C GLN A 161 -12.74 -8.66 -16.59
N LEU A 162 -11.63 -7.95 -16.42
CA LEU A 162 -11.39 -7.12 -15.23
C LEU A 162 -12.48 -6.05 -15.08
N GLN A 163 -12.86 -5.39 -16.17
CA GLN A 163 -13.92 -4.39 -16.16
C GLN A 163 -15.28 -4.99 -15.78
N ASN A 164 -15.57 -6.24 -16.21
CA ASN A 164 -16.79 -6.94 -15.79
C ASN A 164 -16.80 -7.20 -14.28
N LEU A 165 -15.68 -7.66 -13.72
CA LEU A 165 -15.56 -7.87 -12.28
C LEU A 165 -15.67 -6.56 -11.50
N THR A 166 -15.02 -5.48 -11.96
CA THR A 166 -15.16 -4.16 -11.36
C THR A 166 -16.61 -3.70 -11.33
N LYS A 167 -17.34 -3.82 -12.45
CA LYS A 167 -18.77 -3.49 -12.50
C LYS A 167 -19.60 -4.31 -11.50
N ARG A 168 -19.28 -5.60 -11.33
CA ARG A 168 -19.95 -6.47 -10.35
C ARG A 168 -19.63 -6.04 -8.92
N ILE A 169 -18.39 -5.70 -8.62
CA ILE A 169 -17.95 -5.18 -7.30
C ILE A 169 -18.65 -3.86 -6.97
N ASP A 170 -18.74 -2.95 -7.94
CA ASP A 170 -19.39 -1.63 -7.77
C ASP A 170 -20.91 -1.75 -7.63
N SER A 171 -21.52 -2.78 -8.23
CA SER A 171 -22.96 -3.06 -8.12
C SER A 171 -23.37 -3.69 -6.78
N LEU A 172 -22.41 -4.10 -5.94
CA LEU A 172 -22.72 -4.67 -4.63
C LEU A 172 -23.31 -3.59 -3.71
N PRO A 173 -24.36 -3.91 -2.94
CA PRO A 173 -25.05 -2.93 -2.11
C PRO A 173 -24.09 -2.30 -1.11
N LEU A 174 -23.97 -0.98 -1.18
CA LEU A 174 -23.33 -0.14 -0.16
C LEU A 174 -24.37 0.16 0.92
N THR A 175 -24.78 -0.87 1.67
CA THR A 175 -25.68 -0.66 2.82
C THR A 175 -24.95 0.10 3.93
N GLU A 176 -25.63 1.05 4.59
CA GLU A 176 -25.09 1.77 5.76
C GLU A 176 -24.65 0.81 6.88
N ASN A 177 -25.26 -0.37 6.94
CA ASN A 177 -24.89 -1.46 7.83
C ASN A 177 -24.03 -2.51 7.10
N PHE A 178 -22.94 -2.91 7.75
CA PHE A 178 -22.06 -3.99 7.30
C PHE A 178 -22.84 -5.31 7.12
N SER A 179 -22.56 -6.01 6.01
CA SER A 179 -23.14 -7.32 5.69
C SER A 179 -22.00 -8.26 5.31
N LEU A 180 -21.76 -9.30 6.13
CA LEU A 180 -20.73 -10.31 5.89
C LEU A 180 -20.91 -10.98 4.52
N GLN A 181 -22.15 -11.24 4.11
CA GLN A 181 -22.44 -11.87 2.82
C GLN A 181 -22.02 -10.99 1.64
N THR A 182 -22.29 -9.69 1.71
CA THR A 182 -21.87 -8.73 0.68
C THR A 182 -20.35 -8.60 0.63
N ASP A 183 -19.71 -8.56 1.81
CA ASP A 183 -18.26 -8.45 1.94
C ASP A 183 -17.52 -9.70 1.44
N MET A 184 -17.99 -10.90 1.78
CA MET A 184 -17.48 -12.16 1.25
C MET A 184 -17.62 -12.24 -0.28
N THR A 185 -18.76 -11.78 -0.81
CA THR A 185 -18.98 -11.73 -2.27
C THR A 185 -18.01 -10.76 -2.93
N ARG A 186 -17.78 -9.58 -2.33
CA ARG A 186 -16.79 -8.60 -2.81
C ARG A 186 -15.38 -9.22 -2.84
N ARG A 187 -14.95 -9.84 -1.74
CA ARG A 187 -13.63 -10.48 -1.64
C ARG A 187 -13.41 -11.59 -2.66
N GLN A 188 -14.46 -12.38 -2.92
CA GLN A 188 -14.41 -13.42 -3.94
C GLN A 188 -14.18 -12.82 -5.34
N LEU A 189 -14.92 -11.76 -5.70
CA LEU A 189 -14.74 -11.07 -6.97
C LEU A 189 -13.36 -10.40 -7.09
N GLU A 190 -12.85 -9.84 -5.99
CA GLU A 190 -11.50 -9.26 -5.94
C GLU A 190 -10.41 -10.33 -6.08
N TYR A 191 -10.61 -11.51 -5.49
CA TYR A 191 -9.73 -12.66 -5.67
C TYR A 191 -9.71 -13.11 -7.14
N GLU A 192 -10.87 -13.23 -7.79
CA GLU A 192 -10.96 -13.53 -9.22
C GLU A 192 -10.23 -12.47 -10.06
N ALA A 193 -10.40 -11.18 -9.74
CA ALA A 193 -9.70 -10.10 -10.43
C ALA A 193 -8.18 -10.17 -10.25
N ARG A 194 -7.69 -10.58 -9.06
CA ARG A 194 -6.27 -10.83 -8.81
C ARG A 194 -5.74 -12.00 -9.63
N GLN A 195 -6.48 -13.10 -9.70
CA GLN A 195 -6.11 -14.26 -10.52
C GLN A 195 -5.99 -13.89 -12.00
N ILE A 196 -6.90 -13.07 -12.51
CA ILE A 196 -6.84 -12.57 -13.89
C ILE A 196 -5.62 -11.66 -14.12
N ARG A 197 -5.29 -10.78 -13.16
CA ARG A 197 -4.08 -9.94 -13.25
C ARG A 197 -2.80 -10.77 -13.28
N VAL A 198 -2.69 -11.79 -12.42
CA VAL A 198 -1.55 -12.70 -12.40
C VAL A 198 -1.45 -13.48 -13.71
N ALA A 199 -2.57 -14.04 -14.19
CA ALA A 199 -2.59 -14.74 -15.48
C ALA A 199 -2.20 -13.83 -16.66
N MET A 200 -2.65 -12.58 -16.65
CA MET A 200 -2.25 -11.57 -17.65
C MET A 200 -0.74 -11.31 -17.59
N GLU A 201 -0.18 -11.14 -16.40
CA GLU A 201 1.26 -10.90 -16.21
C GLU A 201 2.11 -12.12 -16.60
N GLU A 202 1.65 -13.34 -16.33
CA GLU A 202 2.32 -14.58 -16.77
C GLU A 202 2.32 -14.75 -18.29
N GLN A 203 1.25 -14.35 -18.97
CA GLN A 203 1.12 -14.50 -20.43
C GLN A 203 1.77 -13.36 -21.22
N LEU A 204 1.58 -12.11 -20.78
CA LEU A 204 1.99 -10.91 -21.52
C LEU A 204 3.25 -10.25 -20.96
N GLY A 205 3.63 -10.57 -19.72
CA GLY A 205 4.68 -9.89 -18.97
C GLY A 205 4.14 -8.71 -18.17
N THR A 206 5.03 -8.00 -17.48
CA THR A 206 4.64 -6.79 -16.75
C THR A 206 4.13 -5.72 -17.71
N CYS A 207 3.35 -4.75 -17.21
CA CYS A 207 2.87 -3.62 -18.02
C CYS A 207 4.03 -2.87 -18.69
N GLN A 208 5.16 -2.70 -17.98
CA GLN A 208 6.37 -2.09 -18.53
C GLN A 208 7.02 -2.93 -19.64
N ASP A 209 7.00 -4.27 -19.53
CA ASP A 209 7.58 -5.16 -20.53
C ASP A 209 6.76 -5.14 -21.83
N MET A 210 5.43 -5.17 -21.71
CA MET A 210 4.51 -5.02 -22.84
C MET A 210 4.75 -3.70 -23.56
N GLU A 211 4.82 -2.59 -22.83
CA GLU A 211 5.07 -1.27 -23.40
C GLU A 211 6.43 -1.21 -24.12
N LYS A 212 7.51 -1.68 -23.49
CA LYS A 212 8.85 -1.73 -24.11
C LYS A 212 8.88 -2.63 -25.34
N ARG A 213 8.11 -3.72 -25.36
CA ARG A 213 8.01 -4.64 -26.51
C ARG A 213 7.24 -3.98 -27.65
N ALA A 214 6.12 -3.35 -27.37
CA ALA A 214 5.33 -2.60 -28.34
C ALA A 214 6.14 -1.44 -28.94
N GLN A 215 6.82 -0.64 -28.12
CA GLN A 215 7.70 0.45 -28.57
C GLN A 215 8.82 -0.05 -29.49
N ARG A 216 9.48 -1.17 -29.15
CA ARG A 216 10.51 -1.78 -30.01
C ARG A 216 9.94 -2.24 -31.36
N ARG A 217 8.77 -2.86 -31.37
CA ARG A 217 8.10 -3.30 -32.61
C ARG A 217 7.71 -2.10 -33.47
N ILE A 218 7.12 -1.05 -32.88
CA ILE A 218 6.76 0.19 -33.57
C ILE A 218 8.00 0.88 -34.16
N ALA A 219 9.09 0.99 -33.40
CA ALA A 219 10.35 1.57 -33.89
C ALA A 219 10.93 0.77 -35.07
N ARG A 220 10.85 -0.57 -35.02
CA ARG A 220 11.27 -1.43 -36.14
C ARG A 220 10.39 -1.24 -37.36
N ILE A 221 9.07 -1.16 -37.21
CA ILE A 221 8.13 -0.88 -38.30
C ILE A 221 8.46 0.47 -38.97
N GLN A 222 8.66 1.53 -38.18
CA GLN A 222 9.03 2.84 -38.71
C GLN A 222 10.36 2.81 -39.47
N GLN A 223 11.33 2.01 -39.00
CA GLN A 223 12.60 1.83 -39.70
C GLN A 223 12.40 1.08 -41.04
N ILE A 224 11.61 0.01 -41.04
CA ILE A 224 11.26 -0.74 -42.24
C ILE A 224 10.56 0.17 -43.26
N GLU A 225 9.62 1.01 -42.84
CA GLU A 225 8.93 1.96 -43.73
C GLU A 225 9.90 2.95 -44.38
N LYS A 226 10.90 3.45 -43.64
CA LYS A 226 11.96 4.29 -44.19
C LYS A 226 12.85 3.53 -45.17
N ASP A 227 13.16 2.27 -44.89
CA ASP A 227 14.00 1.43 -45.76
C ASP A 227 13.26 1.06 -47.06
N ILE A 228 11.97 0.72 -46.97
CA ILE A 228 11.08 0.50 -48.13
C ILE A 228 11.03 1.75 -49.02
N LEU A 229 10.84 2.95 -48.44
CA LEU A 229 10.84 4.20 -49.20
C LEU A 229 12.17 4.46 -49.91
N ARG A 230 13.30 4.24 -49.23
CA ARG A 230 14.64 4.39 -49.82
C ARG A 230 14.86 3.42 -50.98
N ILE A 231 14.48 2.16 -50.84
CA ILE A 231 14.62 1.16 -51.90
C ILE A 231 13.72 1.48 -53.10
N ARG A 232 12.46 1.88 -52.85
CA ARG A 232 11.53 2.30 -53.92
C ARG A 232 12.07 3.49 -54.70
N GLN A 233 12.66 4.48 -54.03
CA GLN A 233 13.29 5.63 -54.67
C GLN A 233 14.50 5.23 -55.53
N LEU A 234 15.34 4.31 -55.04
CA LEU A 234 16.50 3.78 -55.78
C LEU A 234 16.10 2.95 -57.01
N LEU A 235 15.00 2.22 -56.95
CA LEU A 235 14.44 1.48 -58.09
C LEU A 235 13.86 2.44 -59.13
N GLN A 236 13.21 3.52 -58.71
CA GLN A 236 12.66 4.53 -59.62
C GLN A 236 13.77 5.34 -60.31
N SER A 237 14.86 5.67 -59.62
CA SER A 237 16.04 6.30 -60.23
C SER A 237 16.74 5.39 -61.24
N GLN A 238 16.84 4.08 -60.98
CA GLN A 238 17.39 3.11 -61.93
C GLN A 238 16.51 2.91 -63.17
N ALA A 239 15.18 2.93 -63.02
CA ALA A 239 14.25 2.86 -64.14
C ALA A 239 14.37 4.09 -65.07
N THR A 240 14.49 5.29 -64.50
CA THR A 240 14.67 6.54 -65.25
C THR A 240 16.04 6.65 -65.94
N GLU A 241 17.11 6.06 -65.38
CA GLU A 241 18.41 5.94 -66.05
C GLU A 241 18.40 4.88 -67.17
N ALA A 242 17.68 3.77 -66.99
CA ALA A 242 17.52 2.74 -68.02
C ALA A 242 16.72 3.25 -69.23
N GLU A 243 15.67 4.06 -69.01
CA GLU A 243 14.91 4.73 -70.08
C GLU A 243 15.76 5.76 -70.84
N ARG A 244 16.57 6.57 -70.14
CA ARG A 244 17.53 7.51 -70.80
C ARG A 244 18.62 6.80 -71.61
N SER A 245 19.03 5.59 -71.22
CA SER A 245 19.99 4.79 -72.00
C SER A 245 19.36 4.14 -73.25
N SER A 246 18.03 3.98 -73.27
CA SER A 246 17.28 3.38 -74.37
C SER A 246 16.81 4.41 -75.41
N GLN A 247 16.70 5.69 -75.04
CA GLN A 247 16.32 6.79 -75.95
C GLN A 247 17.45 7.33 -76.85
N ASN A 248 18.71 6.92 -76.65
CA ASN A 248 19.84 7.31 -77.54
C ASN A 248 19.92 6.52 -78.88
N LYS A 249 18.92 5.68 -79.20
CA LYS A 249 18.80 5.00 -80.50
C LYS A 249 17.36 4.96 -81.00
N HIS A 250 16.77 6.13 -81.26
CA HIS A 250 15.92 6.39 -82.43
C HIS A 250 15.14 7.68 -82.20
N GLU A 251 15.64 8.79 -82.73
CA GLU A 251 14.77 9.88 -83.15
C GLU A 251 15.24 10.41 -84.50
N THR A 252 14.41 10.22 -85.52
CA THR A 252 14.38 11.06 -86.71
C THR A 252 12.92 11.20 -87.16
N GLY A 253 12.36 12.38 -86.90
CA GLY A 253 11.13 12.92 -87.49
C GLY A 253 9.82 12.45 -86.85
N SER A 254 8.73 13.24 -86.82
CA SER A 254 8.45 14.62 -87.21
C SER A 254 6.93 14.80 -87.02
N HIS A 255 6.50 15.93 -86.42
CA HIS A 255 5.21 16.66 -86.62
C HIS A 255 3.87 15.91 -86.59
N ASP A 256 2.91 16.22 -85.71
CA ASP A 256 1.90 17.33 -85.72
C ASP A 256 0.52 16.61 -85.55
N ALA A 257 -0.59 17.12 -85.01
CA ALA A 257 -1.00 18.39 -84.42
C ALA A 257 -2.39 18.14 -83.73
N GLU A 258 -2.82 19.10 -82.88
CA GLU A 258 -4.22 19.53 -82.68
C GLU A 258 -5.23 18.55 -82.03
N ARG A 259 -6.24 18.92 -81.23
CA ARG A 259 -6.70 20.13 -80.51
C ARG A 259 -7.95 19.69 -79.69
N GLN A 260 -8.37 20.55 -78.76
CA GLN A 260 -9.74 20.70 -78.22
C GLN A 260 -10.18 19.88 -76.99
N ASN A 261 -10.05 20.61 -75.88
CA ASN A 261 -10.93 20.76 -74.72
C ASN A 261 -12.43 20.85 -75.04
N GLU A 262 -13.28 20.26 -74.19
CA GLU A 262 -14.57 20.81 -73.75
C GLU A 262 -14.93 20.22 -72.38
N GLY A 263 -15.49 21.04 -71.51
CA GLY A 263 -16.16 20.64 -70.28
C GLY A 263 -17.52 21.31 -70.19
N GLN A 264 -18.42 20.79 -69.36
CA GLN A 264 -19.57 21.49 -68.77
C GLN A 264 -20.35 20.54 -67.85
N GLY A 265 -20.83 21.07 -66.73
CA GLY A 265 -21.85 20.44 -65.89
C GLY A 265 -23.17 21.19 -65.95
N VAL A 266 -24.26 20.61 -65.41
CA VAL A 266 -25.55 21.20 -64.98
C VAL A 266 -26.20 20.14 -64.05
N GLY A 267 -26.67 20.43 -62.81
CA GLY A 267 -28.03 20.89 -62.43
C GLY A 267 -29.08 19.77 -62.61
N GLU A 268 -30.05 19.46 -61.73
CA GLU A 268 -31.04 20.40 -61.16
C GLU A 268 -32.12 19.70 -60.25
N ILE A 269 -32.62 20.42 -59.21
CA ILE A 269 -33.98 20.59 -58.57
C ILE A 269 -34.86 19.53 -57.82
N ASN A 270 -35.21 19.90 -56.55
CA ASN A 270 -36.51 20.07 -55.80
C ASN A 270 -37.64 18.99 -55.80
N MET A 271 -38.60 18.82 -54.85
CA MET A 271 -39.23 19.63 -53.76
C MET A 271 -40.09 18.70 -52.84
N ALA A 272 -40.22 18.95 -51.51
CA ALA A 272 -41.46 19.29 -50.73
C ALA A 272 -41.72 18.26 -49.58
N THR A 273 -42.22 18.52 -48.34
CA THR A 273 -42.66 19.71 -47.56
C THR A 273 -42.85 19.32 -46.07
N SER A 274 -42.53 20.27 -45.17
CA SER A 274 -43.10 20.65 -43.86
C SER A 274 -43.59 19.66 -42.78
N GLY A 275 -43.18 19.95 -41.53
CA GLY A 275 -43.96 19.64 -40.32
C GLY A 275 -43.22 19.77 -38.98
N ASN A 276 -43.26 20.96 -38.37
CA ASN A 276 -42.84 21.31 -37.00
C ASN A 276 -43.55 20.48 -35.89
N GLY A 277 -42.95 20.34 -34.70
CA GLY A 277 -43.74 20.13 -33.47
C GLY A 277 -43.00 19.51 -32.27
N GLN A 278 -42.88 20.29 -31.19
CA GLN A 278 -42.34 19.95 -29.88
C GLN A 278 -43.22 18.96 -29.08
N GLY A 279 -42.65 18.36 -28.02
CA GLY A 279 -43.34 18.28 -26.72
C GLY A 279 -43.70 16.89 -26.16
N SER A 280 -42.93 16.47 -25.14
CA SER A 280 -43.36 16.08 -23.78
C SER A 280 -44.43 14.99 -23.52
N THR A 281 -44.04 14.05 -22.62
CA THR A 281 -44.80 13.43 -21.49
C THR A 281 -46.11 12.66 -21.70
N THR A 282 -46.13 11.40 -21.20
CA THR A 282 -47.04 10.70 -20.23
C THR A 282 -47.08 9.19 -20.57
N ARG A 283 -46.71 8.24 -19.68
CA ARG A 283 -47.36 7.63 -18.48
C ARG A 283 -48.49 6.62 -18.74
N MET A 284 -48.33 5.46 -18.07
CA MET A 284 -49.33 4.50 -17.50
C MET A 284 -50.02 3.54 -18.50
N ASP A 285 -50.32 2.26 -18.23
CA ASP A 285 -50.73 1.47 -17.03
C ASP A 285 -50.15 0.01 -17.12
N HIS A 286 -49.71 -0.67 -16.05
CA HIS A 286 -50.37 -1.32 -14.89
C HIS A 286 -50.96 -2.71 -15.16
N GLU A 287 -50.46 -3.74 -14.45
CA GLU A 287 -51.29 -4.83 -13.93
C GLU A 287 -50.65 -5.48 -12.69
N THR A 288 -51.54 -5.85 -11.76
CA THR A 288 -51.36 -6.17 -10.34
C THR A 288 -51.54 -7.66 -10.06
N ALA A 289 -50.81 -8.21 -9.09
CA ALA A 289 -51.28 -9.33 -8.28
C ALA A 289 -50.67 -9.30 -6.88
N SER A 290 -51.52 -9.08 -5.89
CA SER A 290 -51.24 -9.12 -4.45
C SER A 290 -51.86 -10.38 -3.85
N VAL A 291 -51.15 -11.06 -2.95
CA VAL A 291 -51.74 -12.07 -2.05
C VAL A 291 -51.09 -12.01 -0.66
N LEU A 292 -51.85 -11.40 0.26
CA LEU A 292 -52.10 -11.72 1.68
C LEU A 292 -50.92 -12.01 2.64
N SER A 293 -50.79 -11.09 3.60
CA SER A 293 -50.20 -11.30 4.92
C SER A 293 -51.14 -12.09 5.83
N SER A 294 -50.57 -12.97 6.67
CA SER A 294 -51.19 -13.39 7.93
C SER A 294 -50.25 -13.12 9.09
N SER A 295 -50.80 -12.43 10.08
CA SER A 295 -50.21 -12.05 11.36
C SER A 295 -50.07 -13.25 12.28
N SER A 296 -48.95 -13.34 13.00
CA SER A 296 -48.82 -14.15 14.20
C SER A 296 -47.97 -13.40 15.23
N THR A 297 -48.65 -13.00 16.29
CA THR A 297 -48.15 -12.31 17.48
C THR A 297 -47.32 -13.26 18.34
N HIS A 298 -45.99 -13.10 18.35
CA HIS A 298 -45.16 -13.46 19.50
C HIS A 298 -43.94 -12.53 19.57
N SER A 299 -43.99 -11.60 20.52
CA SER A 299 -42.90 -10.73 20.93
C SER A 299 -41.89 -11.53 21.76
N ALA A 300 -40.70 -11.77 21.19
CA ALA A 300 -39.51 -12.26 21.89
C ALA A 300 -38.28 -11.41 21.51
N PRO A 301 -37.30 -11.20 22.42
CA PRO A 301 -36.40 -10.05 22.38
C PRO A 301 -35.23 -10.25 21.40
N ARG A 302 -35.31 -9.63 20.22
CA ARG A 302 -34.23 -9.63 19.19
C ARG A 302 -32.99 -8.78 19.53
N ARG A 303 -32.94 -8.07 20.66
CA ARG A 303 -31.82 -7.15 20.96
C ARG A 303 -30.54 -7.84 21.46
N LEU A 304 -30.61 -9.05 22.02
CA LEU A 304 -29.41 -9.69 22.59
C LEU A 304 -28.65 -10.57 21.58
N THR A 305 -29.31 -11.04 20.50
CA THR A 305 -28.70 -11.97 19.53
C THR A 305 -27.95 -11.25 18.41
N SER A 306 -28.32 -10.02 18.06
CA SER A 306 -27.64 -9.22 17.02
C SER A 306 -26.23 -8.81 17.45
N HIS A 307 -26.05 -8.40 18.71
CA HIS A 307 -24.74 -7.99 19.23
C HIS A 307 -23.71 -9.13 19.23
N LEU A 308 -24.15 -10.39 19.41
CA LEU A 308 -23.25 -11.54 19.33
C LEU A 308 -22.92 -11.91 17.88
N GLY A 309 -23.89 -11.80 16.96
CA GLY A 309 -23.68 -11.99 15.52
C GLY A 309 -22.64 -11.02 14.95
N THR A 310 -22.77 -9.73 15.23
CA THR A 310 -21.80 -8.71 14.79
C THR A 310 -20.39 -8.96 15.34
N LYS A 311 -20.27 -9.46 16.59
CA LYS A 311 -18.99 -9.82 17.19
C LYS A 311 -18.34 -11.03 16.52
N VAL A 312 -19.11 -12.07 16.20
CA VAL A 312 -18.60 -13.26 15.51
C VAL A 312 -18.19 -12.93 14.07
N GLU A 313 -18.99 -12.16 13.33
CA GLU A 313 -18.67 -11.71 11.96
C GLU A 313 -17.41 -10.82 11.91
N MET A 314 -17.23 -9.96 12.93
CA MET A 314 -16.03 -9.14 13.11
C MET A 314 -14.79 -9.99 13.35
N VAL A 315 -14.88 -11.03 14.18
CA VAL A 315 -13.78 -11.97 14.42
C VAL A 315 -13.42 -12.74 13.16
N TYR A 316 -14.39 -13.25 12.39
CA TYR A 316 -14.12 -13.90 11.11
C TYR A 316 -13.48 -12.96 10.09
N SER A 317 -13.92 -11.69 10.03
CA SER A 317 -13.33 -10.68 9.17
C SER A 317 -11.89 -10.33 9.57
N LEU A 318 -11.61 -10.19 10.87
CA LEU A 318 -10.27 -9.96 11.41
C LEU A 318 -9.33 -11.15 11.17
N LEU A 319 -9.82 -12.38 11.36
CA LEU A 319 -9.06 -13.62 11.08
C LEU A 319 -8.76 -13.80 9.60
N SER A 320 -9.72 -13.48 8.73
CA SER A 320 -9.53 -13.50 7.27
C SER A 320 -8.51 -12.45 6.81
N MET A 321 -8.52 -11.25 7.42
CA MET A 321 -7.54 -10.19 7.15
C MET A 321 -6.11 -10.56 7.59
N LEU A 322 -5.95 -11.31 8.67
CA LEU A 322 -4.61 -11.81 9.07
C LEU A 322 -3.99 -12.76 8.03
N GLY A 323 -4.81 -13.38 7.16
CA GLY A 323 -4.35 -14.26 6.08
C GLY A 323 -3.90 -13.53 4.81
N THR A 324 -4.36 -12.29 4.60
CA THR A 324 -3.98 -11.46 3.45
C THR A 324 -3.00 -10.39 3.93
N HIS A 325 -1.70 -10.56 3.70
CA HIS A 325 -0.66 -9.58 4.10
C HIS A 325 -0.74 -8.22 3.35
N ASP A 326 -1.87 -7.90 2.71
CA ASP A 326 -2.14 -6.65 1.99
C ASP A 326 -2.79 -5.61 2.93
N LYS A 327 -2.05 -4.52 3.17
CA LYS A 327 -2.46 -3.43 4.05
C LYS A 327 -3.55 -2.56 3.48
N ASP A 328 -3.63 -2.46 2.16
CA ASP A 328 -4.66 -1.70 1.48
C ASP A 328 -6.02 -2.41 1.61
N ASP A 329 -6.06 -3.73 1.41
CA ASP A 329 -7.24 -4.55 1.70
C ASP A 329 -7.65 -4.44 3.18
N MET A 330 -6.69 -4.59 4.10
CA MET A 330 -6.96 -4.49 5.53
C MET A 330 -7.52 -3.11 5.92
N SER A 331 -6.93 -2.02 5.40
CA SER A 331 -7.40 -0.65 5.68
C SER A 331 -8.79 -0.38 5.12
N ARG A 332 -9.13 -0.94 3.94
CA ARG A 332 -10.48 -0.84 3.34
C ARG A 332 -11.51 -1.54 4.21
N THR A 333 -11.24 -2.77 4.64
CA THR A 333 -12.16 -3.52 5.51
C THR A 333 -12.33 -2.83 6.86
N LEU A 334 -11.25 -2.38 7.52
CA LEU A 334 -11.35 -1.68 8.81
C LEU A 334 -12.18 -0.40 8.71
N LEU A 335 -12.02 0.37 7.62
CA LEU A 335 -12.86 1.54 7.37
C LEU A 335 -14.32 1.15 7.14
N ALA A 336 -14.59 0.14 6.31
CA ALA A 336 -15.95 -0.34 6.05
C ALA A 336 -16.64 -0.84 7.33
N MET A 337 -15.91 -1.54 8.21
CA MET A 337 -16.42 -1.98 9.51
C MET A 337 -16.72 -0.80 10.45
N SER A 338 -15.96 0.29 10.34
CA SER A 338 -16.17 1.49 11.15
C SER A 338 -17.37 2.36 10.69
N SER A 339 -18.15 1.91 9.71
CA SER A 339 -19.28 2.70 9.17
C SER A 339 -20.43 2.87 10.16
N SER A 340 -20.58 1.95 11.12
CA SER A 340 -21.66 1.97 12.10
C SER A 340 -21.15 2.12 13.53
N GLN A 341 -21.92 2.83 14.35
CA GLN A 341 -21.59 3.13 15.74
C GLN A 341 -21.36 1.86 16.57
N ASP A 342 -22.24 0.86 16.44
CA ASP A 342 -22.16 -0.39 17.19
C ASP A 342 -20.93 -1.23 16.79
N SER A 343 -20.57 -1.20 15.51
CA SER A 343 -19.35 -1.83 15.02
C SER A 343 -18.11 -1.11 15.55
N CYS A 344 -18.09 0.23 15.58
CA CYS A 344 -17.00 0.99 16.19
C CYS A 344 -16.74 0.61 17.66
N ILE A 345 -17.81 0.48 18.45
CA ILE A 345 -17.73 0.04 19.85
C ILE A 345 -17.12 -1.37 19.93
N SER A 346 -17.58 -2.28 19.06
CA SER A 346 -17.11 -3.67 19.01
C SER A 346 -15.65 -3.78 18.54
N MET A 347 -15.25 -2.96 17.55
CA MET A 347 -13.87 -2.87 17.06
C MET A 347 -12.93 -2.38 18.16
N ARG A 348 -13.38 -1.41 18.94
CA ARG A 348 -12.61 -0.90 20.08
C ARG A 348 -12.39 -1.99 21.13
N GLN A 349 -13.45 -2.73 21.47
CA GLN A 349 -13.38 -3.85 22.43
C GLN A 349 -12.51 -5.01 21.92
N SER A 350 -12.46 -5.21 20.60
CA SER A 350 -11.69 -6.28 19.96
C SER A 350 -10.20 -5.93 19.76
N GLY A 351 -9.76 -4.74 20.17
CA GLY A 351 -8.37 -4.33 20.05
C GLY A 351 -7.96 -3.91 18.64
N CYS A 352 -8.85 -3.30 17.85
CA CYS A 352 -8.51 -2.80 16.52
C CYS A 352 -7.62 -1.54 16.52
N LEU A 353 -7.52 -0.81 17.65
CA LEU A 353 -6.74 0.44 17.71
C LEU A 353 -5.25 0.22 17.41
N PRO A 354 -4.53 -0.73 18.03
CA PRO A 354 -3.13 -0.99 17.68
C PRO A 354 -2.91 -1.33 16.21
N LEU A 355 -3.84 -2.03 15.55
CA LEU A 355 -3.76 -2.35 14.12
C LEU A 355 -3.83 -1.08 13.25
N LEU A 356 -4.75 -0.16 13.60
CA LEU A 356 -4.86 1.13 12.92
C LEU A 356 -3.61 1.99 13.14
N ILE A 357 -3.07 2.01 14.37
CA ILE A 357 -1.82 2.72 14.66
C ILE A 357 -0.64 2.10 13.90
N GLN A 358 -0.59 0.78 13.75
CA GLN A 358 0.42 0.09 12.95
C GLN A 358 0.30 0.41 11.45
N LEU A 359 -0.91 0.56 10.92
CA LEU A 359 -1.10 1.04 9.54
C LEU A 359 -0.58 2.48 9.36
N LEU A 360 -0.80 3.35 10.36
CA LEU A 360 -0.37 4.75 10.31
C LEU A 360 1.16 4.92 10.46
N HIS A 361 1.75 4.21 11.41
CA HIS A 361 3.10 4.45 11.93
C HIS A 361 4.01 3.22 11.96
N GLY A 362 3.60 2.09 11.36
CA GLY A 362 4.36 0.85 11.38
C GLY A 362 5.79 1.02 10.84
N ASN A 363 6.77 0.57 11.60
CA ASN A 363 8.20 0.63 11.25
C ASN A 363 8.65 -0.68 10.59
N ASP A 364 9.62 -0.60 9.68
CA ASP A 364 9.99 -1.63 8.72
C ASP A 364 10.73 -2.85 9.31
N LYS A 365 10.88 -2.96 10.64
CA LYS A 365 11.87 -3.90 11.21
C LYS A 365 11.43 -5.00 12.18
N ASP A 366 10.27 -4.94 12.86
CA ASP A 366 10.05 -5.88 13.98
C ASP A 366 8.66 -6.56 14.07
N SER A 367 7.76 -6.44 13.08
CA SER A 367 6.42 -7.07 13.17
C SER A 367 6.33 -8.36 12.34
N VAL A 368 6.29 -9.51 13.03
CA VAL A 368 6.24 -10.86 12.44
C VAL A 368 4.87 -11.21 11.82
N LEU A 369 3.81 -10.43 12.09
CA LEU A 369 2.42 -10.80 11.75
C LEU A 369 1.84 -10.04 10.54
N LEU A 370 2.36 -8.86 10.22
CA LEU A 370 1.82 -7.99 9.17
C LEU A 370 2.99 -7.32 8.47
N GLY A 371 3.20 -7.64 7.19
CA GLY A 371 4.40 -7.30 6.41
C GLY A 371 5.01 -5.91 6.65
N ASN A 372 6.34 -5.86 6.49
CA ASN A 372 7.24 -4.85 7.04
C ASN A 372 7.32 -3.52 6.25
N SER A 373 6.32 -2.64 6.33
CA SER A 373 6.33 -1.40 5.50
C SER A 373 5.17 -0.42 5.72
N ARG A 374 5.20 0.51 6.71
CA ARG A 374 4.18 1.57 6.98
C ARG A 374 2.75 1.23 6.44
N GLY A 375 1.97 2.14 5.89
CA GLY A 375 0.83 1.85 5.03
C GLY A 375 0.97 2.78 3.82
N SER A 376 0.38 2.42 2.67
CA SER A 376 0.30 3.37 1.55
C SER A 376 -0.41 4.65 2.00
N LYS A 377 -0.19 5.77 1.30
CA LYS A 377 -0.87 7.05 1.60
C LYS A 377 -2.38 6.87 1.73
N GLU A 378 -2.97 6.10 0.82
CA GLU A 378 -4.40 5.79 0.83
C GLU A 378 -4.79 4.89 2.01
N ALA A 379 -4.02 3.85 2.30
CA ALA A 379 -4.28 3.00 3.46
C ALA A 379 -4.23 3.77 4.78
N ARG A 380 -3.30 4.74 4.89
CA ARG A 380 -3.19 5.62 6.06
C ARG A 380 -4.36 6.59 6.17
N ALA A 381 -4.83 7.16 5.06
CA ALA A 381 -6.04 7.98 5.06
C ALA A 381 -7.27 7.18 5.53
N ARG A 382 -7.44 5.94 5.04
CA ARG A 382 -8.52 5.04 5.48
C ARG A 382 -8.38 4.66 6.96
N ALA A 383 -7.17 4.35 7.42
CA ALA A 383 -6.91 4.03 8.82
C ALA A 383 -7.18 5.23 9.75
N SER A 384 -6.81 6.44 9.35
CA SER A 384 -7.10 7.66 10.11
C SER A 384 -8.60 7.91 10.22
N ALA A 385 -9.35 7.73 9.13
CA ALA A 385 -10.81 7.86 9.14
C ALA A 385 -11.49 6.79 10.00
N ALA A 386 -11.02 5.54 9.94
CA ALA A 386 -11.53 4.48 10.80
C ALA A 386 -11.25 4.76 12.28
N LEU A 387 -10.05 5.26 12.60
CA LEU A 387 -9.68 5.67 13.96
C LEU A 387 -10.59 6.81 14.46
N HIS A 388 -10.86 7.80 13.61
CA HIS A 388 -11.80 8.89 13.90
C HIS A 388 -13.19 8.36 14.28
N ASN A 389 -13.75 7.49 13.44
CA ASN A 389 -15.06 6.89 13.67
C ASN A 389 -15.13 6.12 15.00
N ILE A 390 -14.10 5.35 15.33
CA ILE A 390 -14.05 4.55 16.56
C ILE A 390 -13.98 5.44 17.81
N ILE A 391 -13.19 6.51 17.78
CA ILE A 391 -13.03 7.40 18.94
C ILE A 391 -14.25 8.29 19.13
N HIS A 392 -14.87 8.75 18.04
CA HIS A 392 -16.11 9.52 18.09
C HIS A 392 -17.35 8.68 18.43
N SER A 393 -17.23 7.35 18.50
CA SER A 393 -18.38 6.48 18.74
C SER A 393 -18.89 6.49 20.19
N GLN A 394 -18.15 7.10 21.13
CA GLN A 394 -18.56 7.21 22.55
C GLN A 394 -18.15 8.58 23.13
N PRO A 395 -18.81 9.68 22.73
CA PRO A 395 -18.38 11.04 23.10
C PRO A 395 -18.73 11.42 24.55
N ASP A 396 -19.71 10.75 25.17
CA ASP A 396 -20.25 11.18 26.46
C ASP A 396 -19.35 10.85 27.66
N ASP A 397 -18.45 9.87 27.50
CA ASP A 397 -17.49 9.47 28.51
C ASP A 397 -16.38 10.52 28.70
N LYS A 398 -15.92 10.71 29.95
CA LYS A 398 -14.79 11.61 30.26
C LYS A 398 -13.52 11.19 29.53
N ARG A 399 -13.32 9.88 29.34
CA ARG A 399 -12.22 9.34 28.53
C ARG A 399 -12.43 9.69 27.06
N GLY A 400 -13.63 9.46 26.51
CA GLY A 400 -13.98 9.79 25.13
C GLY A 400 -13.72 11.27 24.79
N ARG A 401 -14.09 12.21 25.65
CA ARG A 401 -13.81 13.64 25.42
C ARG A 401 -12.31 13.96 25.38
N ARG A 402 -11.51 13.32 26.24
CA ARG A 402 -10.04 13.48 26.22
C ARG A 402 -9.45 12.95 24.93
N GLU A 403 -9.87 11.76 24.52
CA GLU A 403 -9.40 11.11 23.30
C GLU A 403 -9.80 11.88 22.04
N ILE A 404 -11.03 12.36 21.93
CA ILE A 404 -11.48 13.21 20.82
C ILE A 404 -10.58 14.46 20.72
N ARG A 405 -10.32 15.12 21.86
CA ARG A 405 -9.46 16.31 21.89
C ARG A 405 -8.02 15.99 21.47
N VAL A 406 -7.45 14.89 21.96
CA VAL A 406 -6.09 14.45 21.61
C VAL A 406 -6.04 14.05 20.13
N LEU A 407 -6.99 13.25 19.65
CA LEU A 407 -7.06 12.76 18.29
C LEU A 407 -7.14 13.93 17.30
N HIS A 408 -7.97 14.93 17.55
CA HIS A 408 -8.08 16.10 16.71
C HIS A 408 -6.73 16.82 16.51
N LEU A 409 -5.93 16.95 17.57
CA LEU A 409 -4.60 17.56 17.49
C LEU A 409 -3.61 16.66 16.73
N LEU A 410 -3.72 15.34 16.90
CA LEU A 410 -2.90 14.37 16.16
C LEU A 410 -3.27 14.30 14.67
N GLU A 411 -4.54 14.48 14.32
CA GLU A 411 -4.99 14.58 12.92
C GLU A 411 -4.37 15.80 12.22
N GLN A 412 -4.33 16.96 12.90
CA GLN A 412 -3.64 18.15 12.37
C GLN A 412 -2.15 17.87 12.14
N ILE A 413 -1.48 17.17 13.08
CA ILE A 413 -0.08 16.79 12.93
C ILE A 413 0.14 15.85 11.76
N ARG A 414 -0.68 14.79 11.65
CA ARG A 414 -0.57 13.80 10.58
C ARG A 414 -0.81 14.44 9.22
N ALA A 415 -1.84 15.27 9.08
CA ALA A 415 -2.14 15.98 7.85
C ALA A 415 -0.97 16.87 7.41
N TYR A 416 -0.38 17.63 8.35
CA TYR A 416 0.80 18.43 8.05
C TYR A 416 1.99 17.57 7.59
N CYS A 417 2.26 16.45 8.28
CA CYS A 417 3.34 15.54 7.87
C CYS A 417 3.10 14.95 6.47
N GLU A 418 1.86 14.62 6.10
CA GLU A 418 1.52 14.19 4.74
C GLU A 418 1.85 15.27 3.71
N THR A 419 1.47 16.51 3.96
CA THR A 419 1.80 17.63 3.06
C THR A 419 3.32 17.80 2.92
N CYS A 420 4.08 17.65 3.99
CA CYS A 420 5.54 17.69 3.95
C CYS A 420 6.14 16.54 3.13
N TRP A 421 5.68 15.30 3.33
CA TRP A 421 6.17 14.14 2.57
C TRP A 421 5.80 14.23 1.09
N GLU A 422 4.58 14.64 0.75
CA GLU A 422 4.17 14.87 -0.64
C GLU A 422 5.07 15.90 -1.33
N TRP A 423 5.44 16.95 -0.62
CA TRP A 423 6.36 17.94 -1.15
C TRP A 423 7.77 17.38 -1.34
N GLN A 424 8.30 16.66 -0.33
CA GLN A 424 9.63 16.03 -0.41
C GLN A 424 9.71 15.03 -1.57
N GLU A 425 8.71 14.16 -1.75
CA GLU A 425 8.64 13.20 -2.85
C GLU A 425 8.61 13.89 -4.22
N ALA A 426 7.90 15.02 -4.33
CA ALA A 426 7.86 15.81 -5.56
C ALA A 426 9.16 16.59 -5.85
N HIS A 427 10.04 16.75 -4.86
CA HIS A 427 11.28 17.56 -4.95
C HIS A 427 12.57 16.71 -4.88
N GLU A 428 12.48 15.39 -4.93
CA GLU A 428 13.64 14.52 -5.10
C GLU A 428 14.35 14.79 -6.45
N PRO A 429 15.70 14.68 -6.54
CA PRO A 429 16.46 15.18 -7.68
C PRO A 429 16.15 14.40 -8.97
N GLY A 430 15.32 14.98 -9.85
CA GLY A 430 15.04 14.38 -11.17
C GLY A 430 13.78 14.85 -11.92
N MET A 431 12.91 15.67 -11.32
CA MET A 431 11.67 16.17 -11.95
C MET A 431 11.62 17.71 -11.98
N ASP A 432 10.97 18.27 -13.02
CA ASP A 432 10.83 19.72 -13.28
C ASP A 432 10.38 20.50 -12.03
N GLN A 433 11.25 21.37 -11.53
CA GLN A 433 11.13 22.05 -10.23
C GLN A 433 10.20 23.28 -10.24
N ASP A 434 9.45 23.51 -11.32
CA ASP A 434 8.77 24.79 -11.56
C ASP A 434 7.30 24.87 -11.09
N LYS A 435 6.79 23.89 -10.31
CA LYS A 435 5.32 23.83 -10.04
C LYS A 435 4.85 23.82 -8.59
N ASN A 436 5.65 23.49 -7.58
CA ASN A 436 5.16 23.44 -6.18
C ASN A 436 6.10 24.18 -5.20
N PRO A 437 5.75 25.38 -4.71
CA PRO A 437 6.55 26.05 -3.68
C PRO A 437 6.63 25.20 -2.40
N MET A 438 7.78 25.26 -1.72
CA MET A 438 7.99 24.62 -0.40
C MET A 438 6.83 24.96 0.53
N PRO A 439 6.26 23.97 1.27
CA PRO A 439 5.27 24.21 2.30
C PRO A 439 5.84 25.29 3.21
N ALA A 440 5.26 26.49 3.09
CA ALA A 440 5.73 27.60 3.88
C ALA A 440 5.42 27.25 5.34
N PRO A 441 6.34 27.51 6.28
CA PRO A 441 6.09 27.41 7.73
C PRO A 441 4.89 28.27 8.24
N VAL A 442 4.17 28.92 7.33
CA VAL A 442 3.18 29.97 7.54
C VAL A 442 1.75 29.39 7.64
N GLU A 443 1.55 28.07 7.50
CA GLU A 443 0.24 27.45 7.77
C GLU A 443 0.03 27.30 9.30
N HIS A 444 -0.40 28.41 9.91
CA HIS A 444 -0.36 28.82 11.32
C HIS A 444 -0.94 27.87 12.41
N GLN A 445 -1.35 26.64 12.11
CA GLN A 445 -2.09 25.79 13.07
C GLN A 445 -1.23 24.69 13.74
N ILE A 446 -0.10 24.30 13.14
CA ILE A 446 0.68 23.17 13.66
C ILE A 446 1.37 23.48 14.99
N CYS A 447 2.04 24.64 15.10
CA CYS A 447 2.72 25.02 16.35
C CYS A 447 1.76 25.17 17.54
N PRO A 448 0.57 25.82 17.40
CA PRO A 448 -0.48 25.77 18.41
C PRO A 448 -0.93 24.35 18.77
N ALA A 449 -1.13 23.47 17.79
CA ALA A 449 -1.57 22.09 18.06
C ALA A 449 -0.57 21.31 18.92
N VAL A 450 0.71 21.38 18.56
CA VAL A 450 1.81 20.75 19.30
C VAL A 450 1.98 21.39 20.68
N CYS A 451 1.81 22.71 20.79
CA CYS A 451 1.82 23.41 22.08
C CYS A 451 0.73 22.87 23.02
N VAL A 452 -0.49 22.64 22.51
CA VAL A 452 -1.57 22.06 23.31
C VAL A 452 -1.26 20.62 23.70
N LEU A 453 -0.79 19.77 22.79
CA LEU A 453 -0.38 18.40 23.12
C LEU A 453 0.73 18.37 24.17
N MET A 454 1.74 19.23 24.03
CA MET A 454 2.80 19.39 25.02
C MET A 454 2.22 19.75 26.40
N LYS A 455 1.30 20.71 26.49
CA LYS A 455 0.64 21.08 27.76
C LYS A 455 -0.21 19.96 28.34
N LEU A 456 -0.95 19.23 27.51
CA LEU A 456 -1.76 18.09 27.95
C LEU A 456 -0.88 16.93 28.44
N SER A 457 0.30 16.72 27.86
CA SER A 457 1.20 15.60 28.23
C SER A 457 1.76 15.66 29.66
N PHE A 458 1.60 16.78 30.39
CA PHE A 458 1.91 16.83 31.82
C PHE A 458 0.96 16.00 32.67
N ASP A 459 -0.25 15.77 32.18
CA ASP A 459 -1.30 15.00 32.84
C ASP A 459 -1.27 13.52 32.41
N GLU A 460 -1.36 12.60 33.36
CA GLU A 460 -1.18 11.16 33.11
C GLU A 460 -2.29 10.57 32.25
N GLU A 461 -3.52 10.99 32.52
CA GLU A 461 -4.72 10.63 31.79
C GLU A 461 -4.66 11.04 30.31
N HIS A 462 -4.08 12.20 30.00
CA HIS A 462 -3.83 12.61 28.61
C HIS A 462 -2.65 11.87 27.98
N ARG A 463 -1.58 11.55 28.74
CA ARG A 463 -0.49 10.69 28.23
C ARG A 463 -1.01 9.32 27.83
N HIS A 464 -1.89 8.72 28.63
CA HIS A 464 -2.52 7.45 28.30
C HIS A 464 -3.30 7.54 26.98
N ALA A 465 -4.13 8.58 26.81
CA ALA A 465 -4.86 8.81 25.56
C ALA A 465 -3.91 9.03 24.37
N MET A 466 -2.80 9.77 24.54
CA MET A 466 -1.80 9.93 23.48
C MET A 466 -1.15 8.59 23.11
N ASN A 467 -0.82 7.75 24.08
CA ASN A 467 -0.21 6.44 23.84
C ASN A 467 -1.15 5.51 23.05
N GLU A 468 -2.44 5.44 23.41
CA GLU A 468 -3.42 4.62 22.69
C GLU A 468 -3.67 5.10 21.25
N LEU A 469 -3.50 6.40 21.00
CA LEU A 469 -3.76 7.03 19.71
C LEU A 469 -2.50 7.23 18.85
N GLY A 470 -1.35 6.65 19.23
CA GLY A 470 -0.11 6.77 18.46
C GLY A 470 0.51 8.18 18.47
N GLY A 471 0.31 8.92 19.56
CA GLY A 471 0.74 10.31 19.70
C GLY A 471 2.27 10.47 19.74
N LEU A 472 2.99 9.51 20.33
CA LEU A 472 4.46 9.51 20.33
C LEU A 472 5.00 9.50 18.89
N GLN A 473 4.52 8.58 18.07
CA GLN A 473 4.96 8.39 16.70
C GLN A 473 4.65 9.61 15.85
N ALA A 474 3.43 10.14 15.92
CA ALA A 474 3.03 11.34 15.18
C ALA A 474 3.88 12.57 15.54
N ILE A 475 4.15 12.81 16.83
CA ILE A 475 4.99 13.93 17.26
C ILE A 475 6.46 13.72 16.86
N ALA A 476 6.95 12.48 16.91
CA ALA A 476 8.31 12.14 16.50
C ALA A 476 8.51 12.27 14.97
N GLU A 477 7.54 11.84 14.16
CA GLU A 477 7.51 12.02 12.70
C GLU A 477 7.49 13.51 12.34
N LEU A 478 6.68 14.31 13.04
CA LEU A 478 6.65 15.77 12.86
C LEU A 478 8.01 16.41 13.10
N LEU A 479 8.66 16.09 14.23
CA LEU A 479 9.97 16.63 14.55
C LEU A 479 11.00 16.20 13.49
N GLN A 480 10.94 14.94 13.07
CA GLN A 480 11.84 14.41 12.04
C GLN A 480 11.67 15.15 10.72
N VAL A 481 10.45 15.27 10.20
CA VAL A 481 10.19 15.88 8.88
C VAL A 481 10.55 17.36 8.87
N ASP A 482 10.27 18.11 9.96
CA ASP A 482 10.68 19.52 10.08
C ASP A 482 12.22 19.67 10.13
N CYS A 483 12.91 18.74 10.79
CA CYS A 483 14.38 18.72 10.79
C CYS A 483 14.96 18.36 9.42
N GLU A 484 14.35 17.45 8.68
CA GLU A 484 14.79 17.05 7.34
C GLU A 484 14.54 18.15 6.31
N MET A 485 13.44 18.91 6.43
CA MET A 485 13.13 20.03 5.55
C MET A 485 14.02 21.25 5.79
N TYR A 486 14.19 21.67 7.05
CA TYR A 486 14.83 22.95 7.37
C TYR A 486 16.21 22.82 8.02
N GLY A 487 16.70 21.60 8.28
CA GLY A 487 18.04 21.36 8.83
C GLY A 487 18.31 22.11 10.14
N LEU A 488 19.50 22.70 10.25
CA LEU A 488 19.89 23.61 11.35
C LEU A 488 19.44 25.04 11.04
N THR A 489 18.13 25.28 11.01
CA THR A 489 17.56 26.62 10.87
C THR A 489 17.61 27.38 12.20
N ASN A 490 17.81 28.70 12.10
CA ASN A 490 17.69 29.66 13.21
C ASN A 490 16.33 30.38 13.21
N ASP A 491 15.39 29.93 12.38
CA ASP A 491 14.04 30.48 12.37
C ASP A 491 13.33 30.23 13.71
N HIS A 492 12.78 31.30 14.29
CA HIS A 492 12.13 31.27 15.59
C HIS A 492 10.92 30.34 15.61
N TYR A 493 10.20 30.22 14.48
CA TYR A 493 9.01 29.38 14.40
C TYR A 493 9.39 27.90 14.43
N SER A 494 10.31 27.46 13.57
CA SER A 494 10.81 26.08 13.57
C SER A 494 11.46 25.68 14.90
N ILE A 495 12.27 26.56 15.51
CA ILE A 495 12.83 26.32 16.86
C ILE A 495 11.71 26.08 17.89
N THR A 496 10.66 26.91 17.86
CA THR A 496 9.55 26.79 18.81
C THR A 496 8.78 25.49 18.62
N LEU A 497 8.51 25.11 17.37
CA LEU A 497 7.86 23.84 17.03
C LEU A 497 8.65 22.64 17.55
N ARG A 498 9.97 22.59 17.26
CA ARG A 498 10.88 21.53 17.72
C ARG A 498 10.95 21.44 19.24
N ARG A 499 10.96 22.59 19.93
CA ARG A 499 10.93 22.63 21.40
C ARG A 499 9.64 22.03 21.96
N TYR A 500 8.48 22.41 21.44
CA TYR A 500 7.20 21.85 21.92
C TYR A 500 7.09 20.36 21.63
N ALA A 501 7.49 19.90 20.43
CA ALA A 501 7.54 18.49 20.11
C ALA A 501 8.49 17.73 21.04
N GLY A 502 9.73 18.22 21.22
CA GLY A 502 10.71 17.59 22.12
C GLY A 502 10.28 17.55 23.59
N MET A 503 9.58 18.58 24.08
CA MET A 503 9.02 18.58 25.43
C MET A 503 7.89 17.55 25.57
N ALA A 504 7.00 17.44 24.57
CA ALA A 504 5.97 16.40 24.56
C ALA A 504 6.60 14.99 24.53
N LEU A 505 7.63 14.76 23.71
CA LEU A 505 8.37 13.49 23.68
C LEU A 505 9.06 13.20 25.01
N THR A 506 9.60 14.21 25.69
CA THR A 506 10.20 14.07 27.03
C THR A 506 9.15 13.54 28.02
N ASN A 507 7.94 14.10 27.98
CA ASN A 507 6.85 13.71 28.88
C ASN A 507 6.32 12.31 28.56
N LEU A 508 6.13 11.97 27.28
CA LEU A 508 5.64 10.65 26.86
C LEU A 508 6.66 9.53 27.09
N THR A 509 7.96 9.83 27.14
CA THR A 509 9.02 8.85 27.44
C THR A 509 9.37 8.75 28.92
N PHE A 510 8.79 9.60 29.78
CA PHE A 510 9.04 9.58 31.21
C PHE A 510 8.37 8.37 31.85
N GLY A 511 9.16 7.44 32.41
CA GLY A 511 8.64 6.24 33.08
C GLY A 511 8.07 5.16 32.14
N ASP A 512 7.86 5.45 30.86
CA ASP A 512 7.23 4.55 29.89
C ASP A 512 8.28 3.76 29.09
N VAL A 513 8.37 2.46 29.33
CA VAL A 513 9.37 1.59 28.67
C VAL A 513 9.03 1.35 27.19
N ALA A 514 7.74 1.22 26.85
CA ALA A 514 7.30 0.94 25.49
C ALA A 514 7.55 2.15 24.58
N ASN A 515 7.25 3.35 25.05
CA ASN A 515 7.51 4.58 24.31
C ASN A 515 9.00 4.82 24.08
N LYS A 516 9.87 4.51 25.06
CA LYS A 516 11.32 4.63 24.88
C LYS A 516 11.84 3.72 23.77
N ALA A 517 11.43 2.45 23.78
CA ALA A 517 11.81 1.48 22.76
C ALA A 517 11.29 1.90 21.37
N THR A 518 10.03 2.36 21.32
CA THR A 518 9.41 2.84 20.08
C THR A 518 10.16 4.02 19.49
N LEU A 519 10.46 5.06 20.28
CA LEU A 519 11.21 6.23 19.80
C LEU A 519 12.63 5.84 19.35
N CYS A 520 13.30 4.94 20.08
CA CYS A 520 14.60 4.42 19.66
C CYS A 520 14.56 3.55 18.39
N SER A 521 13.41 2.98 18.04
CA SER A 521 13.25 2.25 16.77
C SER A 521 13.18 3.20 15.56
N MET A 522 12.77 4.45 15.77
CA MET A 522 12.65 5.50 14.75
C MET A 522 14.02 6.12 14.46
N LYS A 523 14.87 5.40 13.70
CA LYS A 523 16.27 5.80 13.43
C LYS A 523 16.39 7.18 12.76
N GLY A 524 15.43 7.57 11.92
CA GLY A 524 15.37 8.90 11.31
C GLY A 524 15.22 10.00 12.35
N CYS A 525 14.16 9.91 13.16
CA CYS A 525 13.90 10.82 14.28
C CYS A 525 15.08 10.87 15.27
N MET A 526 15.67 9.72 15.63
CA MET A 526 16.83 9.69 16.53
C MET A 526 18.04 10.47 15.98
N ARG A 527 18.32 10.36 14.67
CA ARG A 527 19.36 11.16 14.01
C ARG A 527 19.01 12.65 14.00
N ALA A 528 17.75 12.99 13.70
CA ALA A 528 17.27 14.36 13.71
C ALA A 528 17.41 15.01 15.10
N LEU A 529 16.98 14.32 16.16
CA LEU A 529 17.14 14.76 17.55
C LEU A 529 18.62 15.04 17.88
N VAL A 530 19.52 14.09 17.61
CA VAL A 530 20.95 14.27 17.92
C VAL A 530 21.56 15.43 17.12
N ALA A 531 21.15 15.64 15.88
CA ALA A 531 21.63 16.77 15.08
C ALA A 531 21.24 18.13 15.71
N GLN A 532 20.07 18.23 16.33
CA GLN A 532 19.60 19.46 16.99
C GLN A 532 20.44 19.88 18.22
N LEU A 533 21.31 19.01 18.76
CA LEU A 533 22.29 19.41 19.79
C LEU A 533 23.31 20.44 19.29
N LYS A 534 23.44 20.60 17.96
CA LYS A 534 24.29 21.61 17.32
C LYS A 534 23.56 22.93 17.01
N SER A 535 22.28 23.05 17.38
CA SER A 535 21.52 24.29 17.21
C SER A 535 22.13 25.41 18.07
N GLU A 536 22.05 26.66 17.62
CA GLU A 536 22.47 27.82 18.42
C GLU A 536 21.51 28.12 19.60
N SER A 537 20.31 27.50 19.60
CA SER A 537 19.33 27.67 20.68
C SER A 537 19.62 26.74 21.86
N GLU A 538 20.21 27.28 22.93
CA GLU A 538 20.45 26.54 24.18
C GLU A 538 19.17 25.89 24.75
N ASP A 539 18.02 26.58 24.63
CA ASP A 539 16.75 26.06 25.12
C ASP A 539 16.28 24.85 24.31
N LEU A 540 16.55 24.80 23.00
CA LEU A 540 16.30 23.60 22.19
C LEU A 540 17.28 22.49 22.54
N GLN A 541 18.58 22.78 22.66
CA GLN A 541 19.59 21.81 23.10
C GLN A 541 19.20 21.14 24.42
N GLN A 542 18.70 21.92 25.40
CA GLN A 542 18.27 21.41 26.70
C GLN A 542 17.05 20.46 26.59
N VAL A 543 16.09 20.78 25.73
CA VAL A 543 14.93 19.92 25.46
C VAL A 543 15.39 18.60 24.86
N ILE A 544 16.24 18.64 23.84
CA ILE A 544 16.79 17.44 23.18
C ILE A 544 17.58 16.58 24.17
N ALA A 545 18.45 17.20 24.97
CA ALA A 545 19.20 16.49 26.00
C ALA A 545 18.29 15.83 27.05
N SER A 546 17.11 16.41 27.33
CA SER A 546 16.12 15.84 28.25
C SER A 546 15.43 14.60 27.66
N VAL A 547 15.12 14.61 26.36
CA VAL A 547 14.64 13.42 25.64
C VAL A 547 15.69 12.31 25.72
N LEU A 548 16.94 12.61 25.36
CA LEU A 548 18.03 11.63 25.36
C LEU A 548 18.31 11.06 26.77
N ARG A 549 18.24 11.89 27.83
CA ARG A 549 18.34 11.41 29.21
C ARG A 549 17.22 10.40 29.55
N ASN A 550 15.97 10.70 29.18
CA ASN A 550 14.85 9.81 29.49
C ASN A 550 14.99 8.47 28.75
N LEU A 551 15.40 8.51 27.47
CA LEU A 551 15.66 7.33 26.65
C LEU A 551 16.82 6.49 27.19
N SER A 552 17.85 7.13 27.73
CA SER A 552 19.03 6.44 28.26
C SER A 552 18.75 5.77 29.62
N TRP A 553 17.87 6.37 30.44
CA TRP A 553 17.50 5.80 31.74
C TRP A 553 16.76 4.46 31.63
N ARG A 554 17.39 3.39 32.16
CA ARG A 554 16.87 2.00 32.14
C ARG A 554 16.51 1.51 30.73
N ALA A 555 17.28 1.93 29.73
CA ALA A 555 17.13 1.50 28.35
C ALA A 555 17.34 -0.02 28.18
N ASP A 556 16.54 -0.65 27.32
CA ASP A 556 16.75 -2.01 26.84
C ASP A 556 17.97 -2.09 25.90
N VAL A 557 18.38 -3.32 25.53
CA VAL A 557 19.59 -3.56 24.74
C VAL A 557 19.52 -2.87 23.36
N ASN A 558 18.35 -2.88 22.72
CA ASN A 558 18.18 -2.27 21.40
C ASN A 558 18.23 -0.75 21.48
N SER A 559 17.53 -0.15 22.45
CA SER A 559 17.59 1.30 22.69
C SER A 559 19.01 1.79 22.97
N LYS A 560 19.76 1.06 23.82
CA LYS A 560 21.19 1.36 24.09
C LYS A 560 22.04 1.29 22.81
N LYS A 561 21.80 0.28 21.98
CA LYS A 561 22.49 0.10 20.70
C LYS A 561 22.20 1.26 19.76
N THR A 562 20.93 1.64 19.57
CA THR A 562 20.57 2.77 18.72
C THR A 562 21.20 4.07 19.21
N LEU A 563 21.12 4.38 20.52
CA LEU A 563 21.71 5.60 21.10
C LEU A 563 23.22 5.72 20.81
N ARG A 564 23.96 4.60 20.84
CA ARG A 564 25.38 4.56 20.44
C ARG A 564 25.56 4.75 18.93
N GLU A 565 24.77 4.04 18.11
CA GLU A 565 24.84 4.12 16.64
C GLU A 565 24.61 5.54 16.12
N VAL A 566 23.66 6.29 16.71
CA VAL A 566 23.38 7.67 16.30
C VAL A 566 24.39 8.68 16.85
N GLY A 567 25.40 8.24 17.61
CA GLY A 567 26.46 9.11 18.12
C GLY A 567 26.02 10.07 19.24
N SER A 568 24.95 9.74 19.97
CA SER A 568 24.38 10.64 20.99
C SER A 568 25.38 11.07 22.07
N VAL A 569 26.25 10.15 22.52
CA VAL A 569 27.27 10.43 23.55
C VAL A 569 28.28 11.47 23.08
N LYS A 570 28.78 11.34 21.84
CA LYS A 570 29.75 12.29 21.27
C LYS A 570 29.10 13.68 21.12
N ALA A 571 27.89 13.74 20.56
CA ALA A 571 27.18 14.99 20.36
C ALA A 571 26.85 15.71 21.68
N LEU A 572 26.44 14.97 22.72
CA LEU A 572 26.20 15.56 24.05
C LEU A 572 27.48 16.09 24.68
N MET A 573 28.62 15.40 24.50
CA MET A 573 29.91 15.86 25.00
C MET A 573 30.36 17.15 24.31
N GLU A 574 30.27 17.20 22.97
CA GLU A 574 30.58 18.39 22.19
C GLU A 574 29.71 19.57 22.62
N CYS A 575 28.39 19.37 22.72
CA CYS A 575 27.44 20.37 23.20
C CYS A 575 27.79 20.89 24.60
N ALA A 576 28.13 20.00 25.55
CA ALA A 576 28.48 20.41 26.92
C ALA A 576 29.78 21.23 27.00
N LEU A 577 30.72 21.03 26.07
CA LEU A 577 31.98 21.78 25.99
C LEU A 577 31.79 23.18 25.40
N GLU A 578 30.83 23.36 24.50
CA GLU A 578 30.54 24.63 23.84
C GLU A 578 29.74 25.61 24.72
N VAL A 579 28.96 25.11 25.68
CA VAL A 579 28.21 25.95 26.64
C VAL A 579 29.19 26.76 27.52
N LYS A 580 29.32 28.06 27.23
CA LYS A 580 30.24 28.98 27.92
C LYS A 580 29.94 29.09 29.43
N LYS A 581 31.03 29.07 30.21
CA LYS A 581 31.22 29.27 31.68
C LYS A 581 29.96 29.47 32.57
N ALA A 582 29.87 28.59 33.57
CA ALA A 582 29.16 28.76 34.84
C ALA A 582 27.69 29.22 34.74
N ASN A 583 26.89 28.45 34.03
CA ASN A 583 25.43 28.55 34.06
C ASN A 583 24.87 27.33 34.80
N PRO A 584 23.90 27.41 35.72
CA PRO A 584 23.21 26.24 36.29
C PRO A 584 22.68 25.27 35.23
N LYS A 585 22.43 25.75 34.00
CA LYS A 585 22.11 24.93 32.82
C LYS A 585 23.23 23.93 32.45
N ARG A 586 24.51 24.23 32.71
CA ARG A 586 25.65 23.32 32.48
C ARG A 586 25.61 22.12 33.41
N GLU A 587 25.20 22.29 34.67
CA GLU A 587 25.05 21.18 35.62
C GLU A 587 23.92 20.24 35.21
N GLN A 588 22.81 20.78 34.70
CA GLN A 588 21.69 19.97 34.22
C GLN A 588 22.05 19.19 32.94
N LEU A 589 22.75 19.82 31.98
CA LEU A 589 23.30 19.15 30.81
C LEU A 589 24.37 18.10 31.18
N SER A 590 25.23 18.42 32.15
CA SER A 590 26.23 17.48 32.68
C SER A 590 25.58 16.30 33.42
N THR A 591 24.45 16.52 34.11
CA THR A 591 23.67 15.45 34.75
C THR A 591 23.00 14.56 33.70
N ASN A 592 22.44 15.16 32.65
CA ASN A 592 21.91 14.42 31.48
C ASN A 592 23.02 13.59 30.80
N PHE A 593 24.23 14.14 30.72
CA PHE A 593 25.43 13.48 30.19
C PHE A 593 25.88 12.30 31.06
N ILE A 594 25.99 12.47 32.39
CA ILE A 594 26.37 11.40 33.32
C ILE A 594 25.37 10.22 33.27
N THR A 595 24.09 10.51 33.09
CA THR A 595 23.05 9.46 32.97
C THR A 595 23.20 8.65 31.69
N THR A 596 23.57 9.33 30.59
CA THR A 596 23.77 8.71 29.27
C THR A 596 25.11 7.97 29.16
N LEU A 597 26.14 8.42 29.89
CA LEU A 597 27.46 7.77 29.95
C LEU A 597 27.45 6.39 30.61
N LYS A 598 26.54 6.11 31.57
CA LYS A 598 26.42 4.78 32.21
C LYS A 598 26.00 3.64 31.27
N ILE A 599 25.88 3.92 29.97
CA ILE A 599 25.46 3.01 28.90
C ILE A 599 26.61 2.69 27.92
N SER A 600 27.70 3.45 27.98
CA SER A 600 28.98 3.05 27.39
C SER A 600 29.68 2.08 28.34
#